data_AF-W5WF57-F1
#
_entry.id   AF-W5WF57-F1
#
_cell.length_a   1.000
_cell.length_b   1.000
_cell.length_c   1.000
_cell.angle_alpha   90.00
_cell.angle_beta   90.00
_cell.angle_gamma   90.00
#
_symmetry.space_group_name_H-M   'P 1'
#
loop_
_entity.id
_entity.type
_entity.pdbx_description
1 polymer ?
#
loop_
_entity_poly.entity_id
_entity_poly.type
_entity_poly.pdbx_seq_one_letter_code
_entity_poly.pdbx_strand_id
1 'polypeptide(L)'
;MNSSSPEAEQAHGECGQCRPEIVDCLACKAAGIKAQAEYNAAQLPALEKARTDYDKIRTDYRDARHSVALEVADLRHQSKLLVERIRCLIKQEHVVHCLDKAYGQVVEQLRECGCGKGCCAPRECEFDTCTDGVSDEELAARIVDYQGRADAAKACFAKLAKEPTDLVQRVSDLKAEVSGITADLSGDPAKVDLKELYARALVARRHVHEVWQGFEHTRDFVDCLCRALMCWGKGLAAIAVLTGEKEVRACHARARKERCEYLRTHTVKEVLAVYDKICSHHGCHSEQEKRREDNDED
;
A
#
# COMPACT_ATOMS: atom_id res chain seq x y z
N MET A 1 30.34 -45.55 -8.68
CA MET A 1 29.69 -45.73 -7.37
C MET A 1 28.21 -45.52 -7.56
N ASN A 2 27.48 -46.63 -7.53
CA ASN A 2 26.03 -46.71 -7.65
C ASN A 2 25.37 -46.21 -6.36
N SER A 3 24.30 -45.44 -6.50
CA SER A 3 23.24 -45.24 -5.49
C SER A 3 22.01 -44.82 -6.29
N SER A 4 21.30 -45.76 -6.92
CA SER A 4 20.22 -46.56 -6.34
C SER A 4 19.07 -45.68 -5.86
N SER A 5 18.14 -45.37 -6.77
CA SER A 5 16.76 -45.00 -6.45
C SER A 5 16.08 -46.15 -5.73
N PRO A 6 15.37 -45.93 -4.61
CA PRO A 6 14.39 -46.88 -4.13
C PRO A 6 13.00 -46.46 -4.63
N GLU A 7 12.43 -47.39 -5.40
CA GLU A 7 11.10 -47.95 -5.17
C GLU A 7 9.89 -47.04 -5.41
N ALA A 8 9.43 -47.12 -6.66
CA ALA A 8 8.02 -47.10 -6.98
C ALA A 8 7.30 -48.26 -6.23
N GLU A 9 6.80 -47.97 -5.04
CA GLU A 9 5.83 -48.82 -4.36
C GLU A 9 4.47 -48.75 -5.08
N GLN A 10 4.26 -49.76 -5.91
CA GLN A 10 3.01 -50.54 -6.03
C GLN A 10 1.70 -49.76 -5.91
N ALA A 11 1.23 -49.27 -7.06
CA ALA A 11 -0.17 -49.00 -7.32
C ALA A 11 -0.97 -50.32 -7.34
N HIS A 12 -1.33 -50.84 -6.17
CA HIS A 12 -2.32 -51.89 -6.03
C HIS A 12 -3.73 -51.28 -6.03
N GLY A 13 -4.40 -51.29 -7.19
CA GLY A 13 -5.81 -51.68 -7.31
C GLY A 13 -6.89 -50.97 -6.47
N GLU A 14 -6.81 -49.66 -6.19
CA GLU A 14 -8.00 -48.89 -5.79
C GLU A 14 -8.75 -48.42 -7.04
N CYS A 15 -9.63 -49.28 -7.56
CA CYS A 15 -10.54 -48.89 -8.63
C CYS A 15 -11.53 -47.83 -8.12
N GLY A 16 -11.24 -46.55 -8.40
CA GLY A 16 -12.23 -45.51 -8.63
C GLY A 16 -13.19 -45.15 -7.49
N GLN A 17 -12.69 -44.68 -6.35
CA GLN A 17 -13.56 -43.93 -5.44
C GLN A 17 -13.95 -42.60 -6.10
N CYS A 18 -15.12 -42.55 -6.74
CA CYS A 18 -15.74 -41.29 -7.16
C CYS A 18 -15.89 -40.41 -5.90
N ARG A 19 -15.18 -39.27 -5.87
CA ARG A 19 -15.27 -38.26 -4.81
C ARG A 19 -15.91 -36.99 -5.38
N PRO A 20 -17.26 -36.90 -5.38
CA PRO A 20 -17.98 -35.73 -5.88
C PRO A 20 -17.52 -34.41 -5.23
N GLU A 21 -17.03 -34.46 -3.99
CA GLU A 21 -16.48 -33.32 -3.25
C GLU A 21 -15.35 -32.59 -3.99
N ILE A 22 -14.62 -33.27 -4.89
CA ILE A 22 -13.60 -32.66 -5.73
C ILE A 22 -14.23 -31.64 -6.70
N VAL A 23 -15.43 -31.93 -7.22
CA VAL A 23 -16.14 -31.03 -8.15
C VAL A 23 -16.52 -29.74 -7.43
N ASP A 24 -17.02 -29.84 -6.20
CA ASP A 24 -17.36 -28.67 -5.38
C ASP A 24 -16.11 -27.85 -5.03
N CYS A 25 -14.99 -28.51 -4.75
CA CYS A 25 -13.71 -27.84 -4.51
C CYS A 25 -13.24 -27.08 -5.75
N LEU A 26 -13.37 -27.65 -6.95
CA LEU A 26 -13.03 -26.97 -8.20
C LEU A 26 -13.96 -25.79 -8.48
N ALA A 27 -15.27 -25.95 -8.24
CA ALA A 27 -16.26 -24.88 -8.39
C ALA A 27 -15.97 -23.70 -7.45
N CYS A 28 -15.66 -23.98 -6.18
CA CYS A 28 -15.30 -22.93 -5.22
C CYS A 28 -13.99 -22.22 -5.58
N LYS A 29 -12.96 -22.95 -6.03
CA LYS A 29 -11.73 -22.34 -6.56
C LYS A 29 -12.01 -21.43 -7.76
N ALA A 30 -12.86 -21.86 -8.69
CA ALA A 30 -13.24 -21.04 -9.84
C ALA A 30 -13.98 -19.75 -9.41
N ALA A 31 -14.85 -19.83 -8.40
CA ALA A 31 -15.50 -18.65 -7.83
C ALA A 31 -14.49 -17.66 -7.22
N GLY A 32 -13.49 -18.17 -6.49
CA GLY A 32 -12.39 -17.35 -5.97
C GLY A 32 -11.58 -16.64 -7.06
N ILE A 33 -11.18 -17.37 -8.10
CA ILE A 33 -10.45 -16.79 -9.25
C ILE A 33 -11.28 -15.70 -9.92
N LYS A 34 -12.60 -15.93 -10.09
CA LYS A 34 -13.52 -14.93 -10.64
C LYS A 34 -13.56 -13.67 -9.78
N ALA A 35 -13.72 -13.80 -8.46
CA ALA A 35 -13.75 -12.66 -7.54
C ALA A 35 -12.44 -11.85 -7.57
N GLN A 36 -11.28 -12.53 -7.61
CA GLN A 36 -9.98 -11.90 -7.78
C GLN A 36 -9.88 -11.14 -9.11
N ALA A 37 -10.35 -11.74 -10.21
CA ALA A 37 -10.34 -11.12 -11.52
C ALA A 37 -11.25 -9.89 -11.59
N GLU A 38 -12.43 -9.95 -10.99
CA GLU A 38 -13.37 -8.82 -10.89
C GLU A 38 -12.77 -7.66 -10.10
N TYR A 39 -12.12 -7.95 -8.95
CA TYR A 39 -11.41 -6.92 -8.19
C TYR A 39 -10.29 -6.28 -9.01
N ASN A 40 -9.45 -7.08 -9.67
CA ASN A 40 -8.38 -6.58 -10.52
C ASN A 40 -8.91 -5.71 -11.66
N ALA A 41 -9.96 -6.16 -12.36
CA ALA A 41 -10.57 -5.41 -13.46
C ALA A 41 -11.09 -4.04 -13.02
N ALA A 42 -11.63 -3.94 -11.80
CA ALA A 42 -12.11 -2.67 -11.24
C ALA A 42 -10.96 -1.69 -10.92
N GLN A 43 -9.79 -2.18 -10.52
CA GLN A 43 -8.67 -1.34 -10.07
C GLN A 43 -7.64 -1.03 -11.16
N LEU A 44 -7.53 -1.89 -12.18
CA LEU A 44 -6.51 -1.80 -13.23
C LEU A 44 -6.50 -0.45 -13.97
N PRO A 45 -7.65 0.13 -14.38
CA PRO A 45 -7.63 1.40 -15.11
C PRO A 45 -6.97 2.54 -14.34
N ALA A 46 -7.16 2.57 -13.01
CA ALA A 46 -6.55 3.58 -12.16
C ALA A 46 -5.02 3.40 -12.04
N LEU A 47 -4.55 2.16 -11.95
CA LEU A 47 -3.11 1.84 -11.91
C LEU A 47 -2.43 2.12 -13.25
N GLU A 48 -3.07 1.77 -14.37
CA GLU A 48 -2.55 2.06 -15.71
C GLU A 48 -2.39 3.56 -15.93
N LYS A 49 -3.42 4.33 -15.58
CA LYS A 49 -3.35 5.79 -15.60
C LYS A 49 -2.21 6.31 -14.71
N ALA A 50 -2.10 5.82 -13.48
CA ALA A 50 -1.04 6.24 -12.56
C ALA A 50 0.36 5.89 -13.09
N ARG A 51 0.50 4.78 -13.81
CA ARG A 51 1.75 4.40 -14.47
C ARG A 51 2.12 5.37 -15.58
N THR A 52 1.17 5.80 -16.40
CA THR A 52 1.39 6.85 -17.40
C THR A 52 1.71 8.19 -16.75
N ASP A 53 0.97 8.55 -15.71
CA ASP A 53 1.18 9.79 -14.96
C ASP A 53 2.55 9.82 -14.29
N TYR A 54 3.07 8.69 -13.82
CA TYR A 54 4.39 8.59 -13.17
C TYR A 54 5.52 9.18 -14.03
N ASP A 55 5.61 8.80 -15.30
CA ASP A 55 6.70 9.26 -16.17
C ASP A 55 6.57 10.75 -16.48
N LYS A 56 5.33 11.23 -16.64
CA LYS A 56 5.04 12.65 -16.81
C LYS A 56 5.41 13.45 -15.56
N ILE A 57 4.92 13.06 -14.39
CA ILE A 57 5.18 13.73 -13.10
C ILE A 57 6.67 13.83 -12.82
N ARG A 58 7.43 12.74 -13.04
CA ARG A 58 8.89 12.74 -12.86
C ARG A 58 9.59 13.76 -13.76
N THR A 59 9.17 13.84 -15.02
CA THR A 59 9.73 14.79 -16.00
C THR A 59 9.36 16.22 -15.62
N ASP A 60 8.08 16.48 -15.38
CA ASP A 60 7.55 17.79 -14.99
C ASP A 60 8.23 18.30 -13.72
N TYR A 61 8.46 17.45 -12.71
CA TYR A 61 9.15 17.84 -11.49
C TYR A 61 10.60 18.23 -11.73
N ARG A 62 11.33 17.45 -12.56
CA ARG A 62 12.71 17.77 -12.93
C ARG A 62 12.79 19.12 -13.62
N ASP A 63 11.89 19.36 -14.57
CA ASP A 63 11.86 20.61 -15.34
C ASP A 63 11.46 21.79 -14.45
N ALA A 64 10.48 21.61 -13.56
CA ALA A 64 10.09 22.61 -12.57
C ALA A 64 11.25 22.96 -11.61
N ARG A 65 12.00 21.97 -11.10
CA ARG A 65 13.19 22.24 -10.27
C ARG A 65 14.25 22.99 -11.05
N HIS A 66 14.48 22.62 -12.31
CA HIS A 66 15.48 23.26 -13.15
C HIS A 66 15.11 24.72 -13.44
N SER A 67 13.87 24.99 -13.81
CA SER A 67 13.39 26.34 -14.16
C SER A 67 13.49 27.31 -12.99
N VAL A 68 13.23 26.86 -11.75
CA VAL A 68 13.28 27.72 -10.56
C VAL A 68 14.61 27.68 -9.81
N ALA A 69 15.59 26.88 -10.24
CA ALA A 69 16.82 26.65 -9.49
C ALA A 69 17.62 27.94 -9.23
N LEU A 70 17.77 28.78 -10.26
CA LEU A 70 18.46 30.07 -10.15
C LEU A 70 17.69 31.02 -9.25
N GLU A 71 16.37 31.12 -9.41
CA GLU A 71 15.53 31.97 -8.56
C GLU A 71 15.61 31.56 -7.08
N VAL A 72 15.61 30.26 -6.77
CA VAL A 72 15.78 29.77 -5.40
C VAL A 72 17.17 30.11 -4.85
N ALA A 73 18.23 30.01 -5.67
CA ALA A 73 19.57 30.40 -5.25
C ALA A 73 19.66 31.90 -4.93
N ASP A 74 19.06 32.74 -5.78
CA ASP A 74 18.97 34.18 -5.57
C ASP A 74 18.14 34.53 -4.33
N LEU A 75 16.98 33.89 -4.14
CA LEU A 75 16.15 34.08 -2.95
C LEU A 75 16.86 33.67 -1.65
N ARG A 76 17.68 32.62 -1.68
CA ARG A 76 18.54 32.24 -0.53
C ARG A 76 19.54 33.34 -0.20
N HIS A 77 20.15 33.94 -1.21
CA HIS A 77 21.08 35.04 -1.02
C HIS A 77 20.36 36.31 -0.51
N GLN A 78 19.27 36.69 -1.17
CA GLN A 78 18.48 37.87 -0.83
C GLN A 78 17.90 37.78 0.58
N SER A 79 17.29 36.65 0.95
CA SER A 79 16.73 36.47 2.31
C SER A 79 17.81 36.53 3.39
N LYS A 80 19.02 35.99 3.14
CA LYS A 80 20.15 36.12 4.07
C LYS A 80 20.58 37.58 4.23
N LEU A 81 20.77 38.31 3.12
CA LEU A 81 21.16 39.72 3.15
C LEU A 81 20.09 40.59 3.82
N LEU A 82 18.81 40.29 3.57
CA LEU A 82 17.68 41.01 4.15
C LEU A 82 17.63 40.86 5.67
N VAL A 83 17.80 39.64 6.18
CA VAL A 83 17.90 39.37 7.63
C VAL A 83 19.04 40.17 8.25
N GLU A 84 20.25 40.14 7.67
CA GLU A 84 21.39 40.89 8.20
C GLU A 84 21.18 42.42 8.12
N ARG A 85 20.57 42.91 7.03
CA ARG A 85 20.28 44.34 6.88
C ARG A 85 19.31 44.83 7.95
N ILE A 86 18.22 44.11 8.20
CA ILE A 86 17.24 44.47 9.23
C ILE A 86 17.88 44.36 10.62
N ARG A 87 18.67 43.31 10.87
CA ARG A 87 19.41 43.11 12.12
C ARG A 87 20.27 44.33 12.45
N CYS A 88 21.03 44.85 11.49
CA CYS A 88 21.90 46.02 11.67
C CYS A 88 21.13 47.31 12.00
N LEU A 89 19.85 47.42 11.63
CA LEU A 89 19.02 48.59 11.95
C LEU A 89 18.43 48.53 13.37
N ILE A 90 18.34 47.34 13.96
CA ILE A 90 17.90 47.15 15.34
C ILE A 90 19.07 47.48 16.28
N LYS A 91 19.05 48.68 16.88
CA LYS A 91 20.13 49.17 17.76
C LYS A 91 20.36 48.31 19.01
N GLN A 92 19.35 47.57 19.48
CA GLN A 92 19.40 46.80 20.71
C GLN A 92 19.67 45.33 20.40
N GLU A 93 20.91 44.87 20.59
CA GLU A 93 21.31 43.48 20.32
C GLU A 93 20.47 42.46 21.11
N HIS A 94 20.09 42.78 22.36
CA HIS A 94 19.20 41.94 23.17
C HIS A 94 17.86 41.67 22.48
N VAL A 95 17.30 42.65 21.76
CA VAL A 95 16.03 42.47 21.03
C VAL A 95 16.18 41.44 19.92
N VAL A 96 17.27 41.52 19.15
CA VAL A 96 17.59 40.52 18.11
C VAL A 96 17.72 39.13 18.72
N HIS A 97 18.48 38.99 19.80
CA HIS A 97 18.66 37.71 20.49
C HIS A 97 17.33 37.11 20.99
N CYS A 98 16.44 37.94 21.56
CA CYS A 98 15.11 37.49 21.98
C CYS A 98 14.25 37.03 20.80
N LEU A 99 14.29 37.73 19.67
CA LEU A 99 13.54 37.36 18.47
C LEU A 99 14.07 36.05 17.88
N ASP A 100 15.39 35.86 17.78
CA ASP A 100 15.99 34.61 17.32
C ASP A 100 15.61 33.42 18.22
N LYS A 101 15.64 33.62 19.54
CA LYS A 101 15.24 32.59 20.51
C LYS A 101 13.76 32.25 20.39
N ALA A 102 12.88 33.26 20.30
CA ALA A 102 11.44 33.07 20.14
C ALA A 102 11.14 32.34 18.82
N TYR A 103 11.79 32.75 17.73
CA TYR A 103 11.69 32.09 16.44
C TYR A 103 12.13 30.62 16.50
N GLY A 104 13.25 30.33 17.16
CA GLY A 104 13.72 28.96 17.39
C GLY A 104 12.68 28.08 18.11
N GLN A 105 12.04 28.60 19.16
CA GLN A 105 10.97 27.88 19.88
C GLN A 105 9.78 27.58 18.98
N VAL A 106 9.35 28.55 18.16
CA VAL A 106 8.25 28.36 17.20
C VAL A 106 8.63 27.32 16.14
N VAL A 107 9.88 27.33 15.65
CA VAL A 107 10.35 26.33 14.68
C VAL A 107 10.32 24.92 15.25
N GLU A 108 10.72 24.71 16.51
CA GLU A 108 10.61 23.40 17.16
C GLU A 108 9.15 22.95 17.30
N GLN A 109 8.25 23.83 17.75
CA GLN A 109 6.82 23.53 17.82
C GLN A 109 6.24 23.17 16.44
N LEU A 110 6.63 23.91 15.39
CA LEU A 110 6.22 23.59 14.01
C LEU A 110 6.75 22.25 13.52
N ARG A 111 7.90 21.77 14.02
CA ARG A 111 8.39 20.40 13.73
C ARG A 111 7.54 19.36 14.45
N GLU A 112 7.17 19.61 15.70
CA GLU A 112 6.31 18.72 16.50
C GLU A 112 4.89 18.62 15.92
N CYS A 113 4.37 19.68 15.29
CA CYS A 113 3.09 19.65 14.57
C CYS A 113 3.08 18.67 13.38
N GLY A 114 4.21 18.09 12.99
CA GLY A 114 4.26 17.04 11.98
C GLY A 114 3.83 17.51 10.61
N CYS A 115 4.08 18.78 10.26
CA CYS A 115 3.84 19.30 8.91
C CYS A 115 4.67 18.45 7.93
N GLY A 116 4.04 17.43 7.34
CA GLY A 116 4.68 16.33 6.64
C GLY A 116 5.51 16.80 5.47
N LYS A 117 6.80 16.99 5.73
CA LYS A 117 7.85 17.25 4.75
C LYS A 117 8.45 15.93 4.30
N GLY A 118 8.88 15.91 3.04
CA GLY A 118 9.51 14.78 2.40
C GLY A 118 8.49 13.73 1.99
N CYS A 119 8.91 12.47 2.07
CA CYS A 119 8.14 11.39 1.50
C CYS A 119 6.95 10.98 2.39
N CYS A 120 5.74 11.06 1.83
CA CYS A 120 4.52 10.54 2.48
C CYS A 120 4.28 9.05 2.26
N ALA A 121 5.07 8.39 1.40
CA ALA A 121 4.87 6.97 1.10
C ALA A 121 5.31 6.12 2.30
N PRO A 122 4.54 5.06 2.66
CA PRO A 122 4.94 4.12 3.70
C PRO A 122 6.33 3.55 3.40
N ARG A 123 7.16 3.35 4.43
CA ARG A 123 8.48 2.72 4.25
C ARG A 123 8.35 1.25 3.88
N GLU A 124 7.39 0.56 4.47
CA GLU A 124 7.14 -0.87 4.30
C GLU A 124 5.87 -1.11 3.49
N CYS A 125 6.04 -1.79 2.36
CA CYS A 125 4.98 -2.06 1.40
C CYS A 125 4.93 -3.54 1.06
N GLU A 126 5.10 -4.33 2.10
CA GLU A 126 4.92 -5.77 2.09
C GLU A 126 3.53 -6.08 2.66
N PHE A 127 2.90 -7.04 2.00
CA PHE A 127 1.54 -7.47 2.25
C PHE A 127 1.55 -8.99 2.26
N ASP A 128 1.20 -9.58 3.39
CA ASP A 128 1.14 -11.02 3.58
C ASP A 128 -0.18 -11.57 3.03
N THR A 129 -0.05 -12.46 2.05
CA THR A 129 -1.18 -13.14 1.40
C THR A 129 -1.39 -14.56 1.93
N CYS A 130 -0.55 -15.02 2.85
CA CYS A 130 -0.75 -16.30 3.52
C CYS A 130 -2.02 -16.25 4.38
N THR A 131 -2.87 -17.25 4.24
CA THR A 131 -4.13 -17.34 4.99
C THR A 131 -4.21 -18.60 5.87
N ASP A 132 -3.10 -19.34 5.98
CA ASP A 132 -2.99 -20.53 6.80
C ASP A 132 -3.23 -20.20 8.27
N GLY A 133 -4.19 -20.89 8.89
CA GLY A 133 -4.56 -20.68 10.30
C GLY A 133 -5.29 -19.36 10.58
N VAL A 134 -5.60 -18.55 9.56
CA VAL A 134 -6.33 -17.28 9.71
C VAL A 134 -7.84 -17.55 9.67
N SER A 135 -8.60 -17.00 10.61
CA SER A 135 -10.08 -17.05 10.61
C SER A 135 -10.71 -16.18 9.52
N ASP A 136 -12.00 -16.35 9.25
CA ASP A 136 -12.71 -15.53 8.26
C ASP A 136 -12.84 -14.06 8.70
N GLU A 137 -12.98 -13.81 10.01
CA GLU A 137 -12.99 -12.47 10.58
C GLU A 137 -11.63 -11.77 10.45
N GLU A 138 -10.54 -12.47 10.76
CA GLU A 138 -9.17 -11.95 10.62
C GLU A 138 -8.81 -11.69 9.15
N LEU A 139 -9.24 -12.57 8.24
CA LEU A 139 -9.08 -12.38 6.79
C LEU A 139 -9.82 -11.11 6.33
N ALA A 140 -11.05 -10.91 6.77
CA ALA A 140 -11.82 -9.71 6.44
C ALA A 140 -11.17 -8.44 7.01
N ALA A 141 -10.69 -8.48 8.26
CA ALA A 141 -9.99 -7.35 8.88
C ALA A 141 -8.68 -7.02 8.14
N ARG A 142 -7.92 -8.04 7.72
CA ARG A 142 -6.69 -7.87 6.94
C ARG A 142 -6.95 -7.20 5.59
N ILE A 143 -8.03 -7.58 4.88
CA ILE A 143 -8.45 -6.93 3.64
C ILE A 143 -8.70 -5.43 3.86
N VAL A 144 -9.40 -5.07 4.95
CA VAL A 144 -9.70 -3.67 5.29
C VAL A 144 -8.42 -2.88 5.61
N ASP A 145 -7.50 -3.46 6.40
CA ASP A 145 -6.21 -2.83 6.70
C ASP A 145 -5.40 -2.59 5.40
N TYR A 146 -5.33 -3.58 4.53
CA TYR A 146 -4.58 -3.48 3.28
C TYR A 146 -5.20 -2.44 2.34
N GLN A 147 -6.53 -2.35 2.32
CA GLN A 147 -7.24 -1.30 1.58
C GLN A 147 -6.87 0.09 2.12
N GLY A 148 -6.89 0.30 3.43
CA GLY A 148 -6.47 1.56 4.05
C GLY A 148 -5.04 1.96 3.70
N ARG A 149 -4.10 1.00 3.73
CA ARG A 149 -2.70 1.22 3.35
C ARG A 149 -2.54 1.53 1.85
N ALA A 150 -3.25 0.83 0.99
CA ALA A 150 -3.26 1.08 -0.46
C ALA A 150 -3.83 2.46 -0.80
N ASP A 151 -4.92 2.86 -0.13
CA ASP A 151 -5.56 4.17 -0.31
C ASP A 151 -4.66 5.31 0.20
N ALA A 152 -3.96 5.13 1.32
CA ALA A 152 -2.97 6.09 1.79
C ALA A 152 -1.82 6.27 0.79
N ALA A 153 -1.32 5.17 0.20
CA ALA A 153 -0.29 5.21 -0.84
C ALA A 153 -0.79 5.92 -2.12
N LYS A 154 -2.02 5.64 -2.55
CA LYS A 154 -2.70 6.31 -3.67
C LYS A 154 -2.85 7.81 -3.41
N ALA A 155 -3.27 8.21 -2.21
CA ALA A 155 -3.40 9.61 -1.82
C ALA A 155 -2.04 10.32 -1.81
N CYS A 156 -0.97 9.64 -1.34
CA CYS A 156 0.39 10.16 -1.43
C CYS A 156 0.83 10.37 -2.88
N PHE A 157 0.59 9.39 -3.77
CA PHE A 157 0.88 9.53 -5.20
C PHE A 157 0.15 10.74 -5.82
N ALA A 158 -1.14 10.90 -5.52
CA ALA A 158 -1.94 12.03 -5.99
C ALA A 158 -1.45 13.38 -5.45
N LYS A 159 -0.93 13.43 -4.22
CA LYS A 159 -0.29 14.64 -3.65
C LYS A 159 1.01 14.96 -4.41
N LEU A 160 1.87 13.98 -4.62
CA LEU A 160 3.14 14.15 -5.35
C LEU A 160 2.92 14.55 -6.81
N ALA A 161 1.80 14.15 -7.43
CA ALA A 161 1.45 14.56 -8.78
C ALA A 161 1.26 16.08 -8.93
N LYS A 162 0.90 16.80 -7.86
CA LYS A 162 0.71 18.26 -7.86
C LYS A 162 2.00 19.05 -7.61
N GLU A 163 2.99 18.38 -7.02
CA GLU A 163 4.24 19.00 -6.56
C GLU A 163 5.00 19.79 -7.64
N PRO A 164 5.05 19.39 -8.94
CA PRO A 164 5.68 20.23 -9.97
C PRO A 164 5.05 21.63 -10.07
N THR A 165 3.72 21.72 -10.07
CA THR A 165 2.99 22.99 -10.12
C THR A 165 3.09 23.75 -8.80
N ASP A 166 2.93 23.05 -7.68
CA ASP A 166 3.01 23.64 -6.34
C ASP A 166 4.41 24.22 -6.08
N LEU A 167 5.48 23.61 -6.60
CA LEU A 167 6.85 24.13 -6.49
C LEU A 167 7.00 25.49 -7.18
N VAL A 168 6.54 25.62 -8.42
CA VAL A 168 6.62 26.89 -9.17
C VAL A 168 5.82 27.97 -8.45
N GLN A 169 4.61 27.64 -7.98
CA GLN A 169 3.79 28.57 -7.22
C GLN A 169 4.48 29.00 -5.92
N ARG A 170 5.02 28.06 -5.14
CA ARG A 170 5.73 28.37 -3.89
C ARG A 170 6.93 29.28 -4.11
N VAL A 171 7.68 29.12 -5.21
CA VAL A 171 8.79 30.04 -5.53
C VAL A 171 8.28 31.44 -5.86
N SER A 172 7.18 31.54 -6.61
CA SER A 172 6.53 32.83 -6.90
C SER A 172 6.06 33.53 -5.63
N ASP A 173 5.40 32.81 -4.73
CA ASP A 173 4.91 33.32 -3.45
C ASP A 173 6.08 33.81 -2.57
N LEU A 174 7.17 33.03 -2.51
CA LEU A 174 8.40 33.40 -1.79
C LEU A 174 9.04 34.67 -2.33
N LYS A 175 9.05 34.83 -3.65
CA LYS A 175 9.56 36.04 -4.31
C LYS A 175 8.72 37.26 -3.95
N ALA A 176 7.40 37.11 -3.94
CA ALA A 176 6.49 38.17 -3.50
C ALA A 176 6.69 38.49 -2.01
N GLU A 177 6.85 37.48 -1.15
CA GLU A 177 7.11 37.65 0.28
C GLU A 177 8.41 38.45 0.53
N VAL A 178 9.53 38.04 -0.07
CA VAL A 178 10.84 38.73 0.06
C VAL A 178 10.79 40.14 -0.50
N SER A 179 10.10 40.34 -1.64
CA SER A 179 9.94 41.67 -2.24
C SER A 179 9.09 42.59 -1.35
N GLY A 180 8.02 42.07 -0.75
CA GLY A 180 7.17 42.81 0.18
C GLY A 180 7.95 43.27 1.42
N ILE A 181 8.74 42.39 2.03
CA ILE A 181 9.59 42.76 3.18
C ILE A 181 10.63 43.82 2.78
N THR A 182 11.19 43.73 1.57
CA THR A 182 12.16 44.71 1.05
C THR A 182 11.52 46.09 0.81
N ALA A 183 10.29 46.10 0.29
CA ALA A 183 9.52 47.32 0.08
C ALA A 183 9.17 47.99 1.42
N ASP A 184 8.67 47.21 2.39
CA ASP A 184 8.35 47.68 3.74
C ASP A 184 9.60 48.27 4.43
N LEU A 185 10.76 47.63 4.28
CA LEU A 185 12.04 48.11 4.81
C LEU A 185 12.46 49.47 4.22
N SER A 186 12.08 49.73 2.97
CA SER A 186 12.43 50.95 2.24
C SER A 186 11.44 52.09 2.48
N GLY A 187 10.39 51.83 3.27
CA GLY A 187 9.39 52.83 3.67
C GLY A 187 9.90 53.83 4.70
N ASP A 188 8.98 54.62 5.25
CA ASP A 188 9.26 55.64 6.26
C ASP A 188 9.82 55.00 7.55
N PRO A 189 11.11 55.24 7.91
CA PRO A 189 11.73 54.62 9.07
C PRO A 189 11.03 54.92 10.39
N ALA A 190 10.24 56.00 10.48
CA ALA A 190 9.48 56.35 11.68
C ALA A 190 8.24 55.45 11.89
N LYS A 191 7.82 54.71 10.86
CA LYS A 191 6.60 53.88 10.86
C LYS A 191 6.88 52.39 10.76
N VAL A 192 8.11 51.99 10.46
CA VAL A 192 8.48 50.58 10.31
C VAL A 192 8.68 49.94 11.67
N ASP A 193 7.88 48.93 12.00
CA ASP A 193 8.18 48.02 13.11
C ASP A 193 9.30 47.05 12.69
N LEU A 194 10.54 47.40 13.04
CA LEU A 194 11.71 46.59 12.73
C LEU A 194 11.66 45.20 13.40
N LYS A 195 10.95 45.02 14.52
CA LYS A 195 10.85 43.70 15.18
C LYS A 195 9.96 42.77 14.38
N GLU A 196 8.79 43.27 13.95
CA GLU A 196 7.88 42.53 13.09
C GLU A 196 8.56 42.19 11.76
N LEU A 197 9.23 43.16 11.15
CA LEU A 197 9.89 42.98 9.86
C LEU A 197 11.06 41.97 9.96
N TYR A 198 11.81 41.99 11.06
CA TYR A 198 12.85 41.00 11.34
C TYR A 198 12.26 39.59 11.49
N ALA A 199 11.17 39.45 12.25
CA ALA A 199 10.48 38.17 12.42
C ALA A 199 9.95 37.63 11.08
N ARG A 200 9.32 38.49 10.25
CA ARG A 200 8.89 38.13 8.89
C ARG A 200 10.07 37.68 8.02
N ALA A 201 11.22 38.36 8.09
CA ALA A 201 12.41 37.96 7.34
C ALA A 201 12.98 36.60 7.80
N LEU A 202 12.96 36.29 9.09
CA LEU A 202 13.36 34.97 9.61
C LEU A 202 12.43 33.85 9.08
N VAL A 203 11.12 34.10 9.08
CA VAL A 203 10.11 33.17 8.55
C VAL A 203 10.30 32.96 7.04
N ALA A 204 10.41 34.04 6.26
CA ALA A 204 10.66 33.97 4.81
C ALA A 204 11.95 33.19 4.49
N ARG A 205 13.03 33.42 5.24
CA ARG A 205 14.28 32.67 5.10
C ARG A 205 14.06 31.16 5.30
N ARG A 206 13.26 30.75 6.28
CA ARG A 206 12.91 29.34 6.46
C ARG A 206 12.05 28.80 5.33
N HIS A 207 11.04 29.55 4.87
CA HIS A 207 10.25 29.12 3.72
C HIS A 207 11.15 28.87 2.49
N VAL A 208 12.16 29.72 2.25
CA VAL A 208 13.16 29.53 1.19
C VAL A 208 14.01 28.26 1.40
N HIS A 209 14.40 27.95 2.64
CA HIS A 209 15.10 26.70 2.94
C HIS A 209 14.21 25.46 2.72
N GLU A 210 12.91 25.60 2.96
CA GLU A 210 11.92 24.51 2.90
C GLU A 210 11.20 24.41 1.54
N VAL A 211 11.58 25.23 0.56
CA VAL A 211 10.93 25.33 -0.76
C VAL A 211 10.80 24.00 -1.50
N TRP A 212 11.75 23.09 -1.25
CA TRP A 212 11.80 21.75 -1.84
C TRP A 212 10.97 20.70 -1.10
N GLN A 213 10.18 21.09 -0.10
CA GLN A 213 9.31 20.21 0.69
C GLN A 213 10.03 18.97 1.24
N GLY A 214 11.28 19.10 1.66
CA GLY A 214 12.06 17.99 2.22
C GLY A 214 12.66 17.01 1.19
N PHE A 215 12.54 17.28 -0.11
CA PHE A 215 13.26 16.54 -1.16
C PHE A 215 14.55 17.27 -1.51
N GLU A 216 15.69 16.86 -0.97
CA GLU A 216 16.97 17.53 -1.22
C GLU A 216 17.36 17.47 -2.70
N HIS A 217 17.08 16.34 -3.35
CA HIS A 217 17.38 16.08 -4.75
C HIS A 217 16.15 15.58 -5.52
N THR A 218 16.18 15.72 -6.85
CA THR A 218 15.14 15.15 -7.74
C THR A 218 14.95 13.65 -7.51
N ARG A 219 16.04 12.92 -7.22
CA ARG A 219 15.96 11.48 -6.94
C ARG A 219 15.08 11.17 -5.74
N ASP A 220 15.13 11.97 -4.67
CA ASP A 220 14.41 11.69 -3.43
C ASP A 220 12.88 11.81 -3.65
N PHE A 221 12.47 12.75 -4.51
CA PHE A 221 11.10 12.87 -4.97
C PHE A 221 10.68 11.68 -5.83
N VAL A 222 11.51 11.30 -6.81
CA VAL A 222 11.23 10.18 -7.71
C VAL A 222 11.13 8.86 -6.95
N ASP A 223 12.02 8.64 -5.98
CA ASP A 223 12.00 7.46 -5.11
C ASP A 223 10.72 7.42 -4.28
N CYS A 224 10.27 8.57 -3.77
CA CYS A 224 9.00 8.65 -3.05
C CYS A 224 7.79 8.38 -3.95
N LEU A 225 7.77 8.97 -5.14
CA LEU A 225 6.72 8.78 -6.14
C LEU A 225 6.63 7.31 -6.58
N CYS A 226 7.78 6.69 -6.84
CA CYS A 226 7.89 5.28 -7.19
C CYS A 226 7.41 4.40 -6.03
N ARG A 227 7.85 4.70 -4.80
CA ARG A 227 7.40 3.98 -3.60
C ARG A 227 5.90 4.06 -3.45
N ALA A 228 5.30 5.25 -3.52
CA ALA A 228 3.84 5.42 -3.42
C ALA A 228 3.09 4.57 -4.45
N LEU A 229 3.53 4.58 -5.72
CA LEU A 229 2.93 3.77 -6.78
C LEU A 229 3.08 2.26 -6.53
N MET A 230 4.29 1.82 -6.13
CA MET A 230 4.57 0.42 -5.84
C MET A 230 3.76 -0.09 -4.64
N CYS A 231 3.64 0.70 -3.58
CA CYS A 231 2.85 0.36 -2.40
C CYS A 231 1.38 0.23 -2.73
N TRP A 232 0.86 1.17 -3.52
CA TRP A 232 -0.52 1.12 -4.00
C TRP A 232 -0.76 -0.14 -4.85
N GLY A 233 0.09 -0.40 -5.86
CA GLY A 233 -0.04 -1.57 -6.73
C GLY A 233 0.08 -2.91 -5.99
N LYS A 234 1.09 -3.04 -5.10
CA LYS A 234 1.26 -4.25 -4.26
C LYS A 234 0.08 -4.47 -3.31
N GLY A 235 -0.44 -3.41 -2.71
CA GLY A 235 -1.61 -3.48 -1.84
C GLY A 235 -2.83 -4.01 -2.59
N LEU A 236 -3.13 -3.44 -3.76
CA LEU A 236 -4.24 -3.91 -4.60
C LEU A 236 -4.06 -5.39 -5.02
N ALA A 237 -2.85 -5.80 -5.40
CA ALA A 237 -2.58 -7.19 -5.75
C ALA A 237 -2.84 -8.15 -4.58
N ALA A 238 -2.39 -7.79 -3.37
CA ALA A 238 -2.63 -8.59 -2.17
C ALA A 238 -4.13 -8.66 -1.83
N ILE A 239 -4.85 -7.54 -1.91
CA ILE A 239 -6.29 -7.51 -1.65
C ILE A 239 -7.04 -8.40 -2.65
N ALA A 240 -6.64 -8.40 -3.92
CA ALA A 240 -7.25 -9.26 -4.94
C ALA A 240 -7.14 -10.75 -4.58
N VAL A 241 -5.94 -11.18 -4.14
CA VAL A 241 -5.70 -12.57 -3.70
C VAL A 241 -6.55 -12.92 -2.47
N LEU A 242 -6.53 -12.06 -1.44
CA LEU A 242 -7.30 -12.29 -0.22
C LEU A 242 -8.82 -12.28 -0.48
N THR A 243 -9.29 -11.47 -1.43
CA THR A 243 -10.68 -11.43 -1.88
C THR A 243 -11.08 -12.74 -2.55
N GLY A 244 -10.22 -13.28 -3.41
CA GLY A 244 -10.43 -14.59 -4.03
C GLY A 244 -10.53 -15.69 -2.97
N GLU A 245 -9.58 -15.73 -2.04
CA GLU A 245 -9.57 -16.72 -0.94
C GLU A 245 -10.82 -16.62 -0.05
N LYS A 246 -11.24 -15.39 0.28
CA LYS A 246 -12.48 -15.16 1.04
C LYS A 246 -13.70 -15.77 0.33
N GLU A 247 -13.79 -15.65 -0.99
CA GLU A 247 -14.89 -16.24 -1.76
C GLU A 247 -14.81 -17.77 -1.82
N VAL A 248 -13.61 -18.36 -1.91
CA VAL A 248 -13.43 -19.82 -1.80
C VAL A 248 -13.98 -20.34 -0.48
N ARG A 249 -13.62 -19.69 0.64
CA ARG A 249 -14.08 -20.09 1.98
C ARG A 249 -15.58 -19.92 2.14
N ALA A 250 -16.13 -18.80 1.67
CA ALA A 250 -17.57 -18.56 1.68
C ALA A 250 -18.32 -19.61 0.85
N CYS A 251 -17.79 -19.99 -0.31
CA CYS A 251 -18.34 -21.06 -1.14
C CYS A 251 -18.35 -22.41 -0.42
N HIS A 252 -17.24 -22.81 0.20
CA HIS A 252 -17.19 -24.05 0.99
C HIS A 252 -18.15 -24.03 2.17
N ALA A 253 -18.29 -22.90 2.86
CA ALA A 253 -19.24 -22.75 3.95
C ALA A 253 -20.70 -22.94 3.47
N ARG A 254 -21.06 -22.36 2.32
CA ARG A 254 -22.38 -22.55 1.69
C ARG A 254 -22.61 -24.00 1.28
N ALA A 255 -21.67 -24.61 0.56
CA ALA A 255 -21.77 -26.01 0.14
C ALA A 255 -21.92 -26.98 1.32
N ARG A 256 -21.16 -26.78 2.41
CA ARG A 256 -21.32 -27.57 3.65
C ARG A 256 -22.70 -27.39 4.27
N LYS A 257 -23.20 -26.15 4.33
CA LYS A 257 -24.54 -25.86 4.86
C LYS A 257 -25.62 -26.55 4.02
N GLU A 258 -25.55 -26.44 2.70
CA GLU A 258 -26.47 -27.09 1.76
C GLU A 258 -26.43 -28.62 1.89
N ARG A 259 -25.22 -29.21 2.00
CA ARG A 259 -25.07 -30.66 2.25
C ARG A 259 -25.72 -31.06 3.58
N CYS A 260 -25.49 -30.31 4.65
CA CYS A 260 -26.13 -30.57 5.95
C CYS A 260 -27.65 -30.47 5.88
N GLU A 261 -28.20 -29.49 5.18
CA GLU A 261 -29.64 -29.34 4.96
C GLU A 261 -30.21 -30.49 4.14
N TYR A 262 -29.50 -30.90 3.08
CA TYR A 262 -29.86 -32.07 2.28
C TYR A 262 -29.86 -33.36 3.10
N LEU A 263 -28.81 -33.61 3.90
CA LEU A 263 -28.73 -34.77 4.79
C LEU A 263 -29.87 -34.79 5.83
N ARG A 264 -30.25 -33.64 6.38
CA ARG A 264 -31.38 -33.52 7.33
C ARG A 264 -32.73 -33.82 6.68
N THR A 265 -32.92 -33.43 5.42
CA THR A 265 -34.18 -33.61 4.69
C THR A 265 -34.29 -34.99 4.03
N HIS A 266 -33.16 -35.64 3.74
CA HIS A 266 -33.08 -36.92 3.02
C HIS A 266 -32.37 -38.03 3.80
N THR A 267 -32.39 -37.97 5.13
CA THR A 267 -31.58 -38.84 6.00
C THR A 267 -31.74 -40.32 5.67
N VAL A 268 -32.98 -40.81 5.52
CA VAL A 268 -33.24 -42.23 5.22
C VAL A 268 -32.63 -42.66 3.88
N LYS A 269 -32.73 -41.83 2.83
CA LYS A 269 -32.17 -42.14 1.51
C LYS A 269 -30.64 -42.23 1.56
N GLU A 270 -30.01 -41.31 2.29
CA GLU A 270 -28.56 -41.28 2.42
C GLU A 270 -28.06 -42.43 3.30
N VAL A 271 -28.80 -42.83 4.34
CA VAL A 271 -28.49 -44.05 5.11
C VAL A 271 -28.53 -45.29 4.22
N LEU A 272 -29.57 -45.43 3.39
CA LEU A 272 -29.67 -46.55 2.44
C LEU A 272 -28.52 -46.51 1.41
N ALA A 273 -28.20 -45.34 0.85
CA ALA A 273 -27.08 -45.21 -0.10
C ALA A 273 -25.72 -45.57 0.54
N VAL A 274 -25.51 -45.18 1.80
CA VAL A 274 -24.31 -45.55 2.56
C VAL A 274 -24.31 -47.05 2.90
N TYR A 275 -25.44 -47.62 3.29
CA TYR A 275 -25.61 -49.06 3.52
C TYR A 275 -25.26 -49.86 2.27
N ASP A 276 -25.82 -49.49 1.10
CA ASP A 276 -25.55 -50.15 -0.17
C ASP A 276 -24.05 -50.09 -0.51
N LYS A 277 -23.41 -48.94 -0.28
CA LYS A 277 -21.95 -48.78 -0.48
C LYS A 277 -21.12 -49.69 0.41
N ILE A 278 -21.52 -49.88 1.68
CA ILE A 278 -20.79 -50.72 2.65
C ILE A 278 -21.04 -52.21 2.37
N CYS A 279 -22.30 -52.60 2.20
CA CYS A 279 -22.70 -54.01 2.13
C CYS A 279 -22.54 -54.65 0.75
N SER A 280 -22.41 -53.87 -0.33
CA SER A 280 -22.15 -54.41 -1.68
C SER A 280 -20.74 -54.99 -1.86
N HIS A 281 -19.82 -54.82 -0.89
CA HIS A 281 -18.46 -55.37 -0.95
C HIS A 281 -18.31 -56.80 -0.38
N HIS A 282 -19.36 -57.43 0.15
CA HIS A 282 -19.28 -58.82 0.64
C HIS A 282 -19.34 -59.90 -0.46
N GLY A 283 -19.35 -59.51 -1.74
CA GLY A 283 -19.46 -60.46 -2.87
C GLY A 283 -18.16 -60.99 -3.47
N CYS A 284 -16.97 -60.57 -3.02
CA CYS A 284 -15.70 -60.93 -3.68
C CYS A 284 -14.78 -61.91 -2.93
N HIS A 285 -15.26 -62.61 -1.89
CA HIS A 285 -14.45 -63.63 -1.19
C HIS A 285 -15.06 -65.04 -1.12
N SER A 286 -16.15 -65.35 -1.84
CA SER A 286 -16.78 -66.69 -1.74
C SER A 286 -16.38 -67.70 -2.83
N GLU A 287 -15.41 -67.43 -3.71
CA GLU A 287 -14.94 -68.44 -4.69
C GLU A 287 -13.59 -69.10 -4.36
N GLN A 288 -12.82 -68.59 -3.37
CA GLN A 288 -11.57 -69.25 -2.96
C GLN A 288 -11.75 -70.30 -1.86
N GLU A 289 -12.84 -70.29 -1.09
CA GLU A 289 -13.14 -71.34 -0.11
C GLU A 289 -13.81 -72.58 -0.72
N LYS A 290 -14.46 -72.47 -1.90
CA LYS A 290 -15.05 -73.64 -2.58
C LYS A 290 -14.07 -74.50 -3.36
N ARG A 291 -12.80 -74.10 -3.53
CA ARG A 291 -11.78 -74.90 -4.23
C ARG A 291 -10.87 -75.73 -3.30
N ARG A 292 -11.09 -75.68 -1.97
CA ARG A 292 -10.30 -76.46 -1.01
C ARG A 292 -11.01 -77.68 -0.43
N GLU A 293 -12.32 -77.83 -0.64
CA GLU A 293 -13.06 -79.02 -0.18
C GLU A 293 -13.15 -80.14 -1.24
N ASP A 294 -12.80 -79.86 -2.51
CA ASP A 294 -12.88 -80.86 -3.61
C ASP A 294 -11.54 -81.58 -3.90
N ASN A 295 -10.51 -81.45 -3.05
CA ASN A 295 -9.18 -82.04 -3.29
C ASN A 295 -8.74 -83.11 -2.26
N ASP A 296 -9.62 -83.55 -1.36
CA ASP A 296 -9.32 -84.57 -0.34
C ASP A 296 -10.11 -85.90 -0.53
N GLU A 297 -10.55 -86.21 -1.76
CA GLU A 297 -11.02 -87.56 -2.13
C GLU A 297 -10.31 -88.07 -3.39
N ASP A 298 -9.10 -88.63 -3.22
CA ASP A 298 -8.60 -89.84 -3.92
C ASP A 298 -7.26 -90.33 -3.33
#